data_AF-A0AAW5WZX7-F1
#
_entry.id   AF-A0AAW5WZX7-F1
#
_cell.length_a   1.000
_cell.length_b   1.000
_cell.length_c   1.000
_cell.angle_alpha   90.00
_cell.angle_beta   90.00
_cell.angle_gamma   90.00
#
_symmetry.space_group_name_H-M   'P 1'
#
loop_
_entity.id
_entity.type
_entity.pdbx_description
1 polymer ?
#
loop_
_entity_poly.entity_id
_entity_poly.type
_entity_poly.pdbx_seq_one_letter_code
_entity_poly.pdbx_strand_id
1 'polypeptide(L)'
;MVNRARQFMFVQDIDHLNFKVKDIPKIITTLSPQEWAYILHDKDLDKDGNLIREHIHLVIKFKNPQTIERIAKAFQCEPQFIQIWTGRINNAYSYLIHLTSKAREKHIYSPGEVKASFDFPKRIESITKSISKQEINDALNLFANGGLTSKELKSKIGTLAFAKNGDLIKKLSKIIDDQIHQDWIQDFDGQRMEVLWLYGPSGTGKTKLAVKKAKEWQLPYCILGSSNDYFQDYSSQDRVVVLDELRPNDLKYGDLLKILDPYQHDKHAPRRYRNVALNIEKLIITTPYSPKDFYKKTKISDRKVDTFEQLKRRISSIRHITFNKENNGA
;
A
#
# COMPACT_ATOMS: atom_id res chain seq x y z
N MET A 1 7.32 -19.29 -45.73
CA MET A 1 8.53 -18.62 -45.18
C MET A 1 9.03 -19.46 -44.01
N VAL A 2 10.33 -19.75 -43.92
CA VAL A 2 10.88 -20.46 -42.76
C VAL A 2 10.86 -19.50 -41.58
N ASN A 3 10.12 -19.83 -40.52
CA ASN A 3 10.07 -19.01 -39.31
C ASN A 3 11.45 -19.04 -38.62
N ARG A 4 12.16 -17.90 -38.68
CA ARG A 4 13.46 -17.71 -38.02
C ARG A 4 13.31 -16.80 -36.82
N ALA A 5 13.91 -17.17 -35.70
CA ALA A 5 13.87 -16.38 -34.47
C ALA A 5 15.22 -16.43 -33.75
N ARG A 6 15.41 -15.53 -32.77
CA ARG A 6 16.63 -15.48 -31.96
C ARG A 6 16.45 -16.14 -30.59
N GLN A 7 15.23 -16.43 -30.17
CA GLN A 7 14.92 -16.88 -28.81
C GLN A 7 13.92 -18.02 -28.89
N PHE A 8 14.19 -19.09 -28.16
CA PHE A 8 13.41 -20.31 -28.19
C PHE A 8 13.23 -20.87 -26.79
N MET A 9 12.13 -21.60 -26.59
CA MET A 9 11.86 -22.44 -25.43
C MET A 9 11.74 -23.89 -25.90
N PHE A 10 12.51 -24.80 -25.31
CA PHE A 10 12.32 -26.24 -25.43
C PHE A 10 11.60 -26.76 -24.20
N VAL A 11 10.56 -27.57 -24.40
CA VAL A 11 9.80 -28.21 -23.32
C VAL A 11 9.54 -29.67 -23.66
N GLN A 12 9.93 -30.59 -22.77
CA GLN A 12 9.63 -32.02 -22.92
C GLN A 12 9.72 -32.78 -21.60
N ASP A 13 8.88 -33.81 -21.44
CA ASP A 13 8.93 -34.76 -20.32
C ASP A 13 10.23 -35.56 -20.35
N ILE A 14 10.81 -35.84 -19.17
CA ILE A 14 12.09 -36.56 -19.07
C ILE A 14 12.04 -37.92 -19.77
N ASP A 15 10.96 -38.66 -19.58
CA ASP A 15 10.79 -40.02 -20.10
C ASP A 15 10.67 -40.07 -21.63
N HIS A 16 10.49 -38.91 -22.26
CA HIS A 16 10.44 -38.76 -23.72
C HIS A 16 11.73 -38.16 -24.30
N LEU A 17 12.77 -37.93 -23.49
CA LEU A 17 14.06 -37.46 -23.99
C LEU A 17 14.88 -38.60 -24.58
N ASN A 18 15.39 -38.39 -25.80
CA ASN A 18 16.33 -39.31 -26.46
C ASN A 18 17.78 -39.15 -25.95
N PHE A 19 17.98 -38.38 -24.88
CA PHE A 19 19.28 -38.06 -24.29
C PHE A 19 19.12 -37.84 -22.77
N LYS A 20 20.23 -37.92 -22.03
CA LYS A 20 20.20 -37.67 -20.58
C LYS A 20 20.20 -36.17 -20.29
N VAL A 21 19.42 -35.71 -19.31
CA VAL A 21 19.35 -34.30 -18.88
C VAL A 21 20.74 -33.69 -18.61
N LYS A 22 21.69 -34.49 -18.11
CA LYS A 22 23.08 -34.05 -17.86
C LYS A 22 23.87 -33.69 -19.12
N ASP A 23 23.44 -34.16 -20.30
CA ASP A 23 24.09 -33.91 -21.58
C ASP A 23 23.52 -32.68 -22.30
N ILE A 24 22.46 -32.05 -21.78
CA ILE A 24 21.89 -30.79 -22.28
C ILE A 24 22.97 -29.72 -22.54
N PRO A 25 23.91 -29.42 -21.61
CA PRO A 25 24.95 -28.43 -21.86
C PRO A 25 25.84 -28.77 -23.07
N LYS A 26 26.15 -30.05 -23.27
CA LYS A 26 26.96 -30.51 -24.41
C LYS A 26 26.20 -30.31 -25.72
N ILE A 27 24.94 -30.74 -25.76
CA ILE A 27 24.07 -30.61 -26.95
C ILE A 27 23.89 -29.14 -27.32
N ILE A 28 23.51 -28.29 -26.36
CA ILE A 28 23.27 -26.86 -26.59
C ILE A 28 24.54 -26.18 -27.13
N THR A 29 25.72 -26.52 -26.61
CA THR A 29 26.98 -25.87 -27.01
C THR A 29 27.29 -26.08 -28.49
N THR A 30 26.85 -27.20 -29.09
CA THR A 30 26.99 -27.45 -30.55
C THR A 30 26.23 -26.44 -31.41
N LEU A 31 25.20 -25.79 -30.84
CA LEU A 31 24.41 -24.77 -31.53
C LEU A 31 25.04 -23.38 -31.45
N SER A 32 26.08 -23.19 -30.62
CA SER A 32 26.73 -21.90 -30.35
C SER A 32 25.76 -20.77 -29.96
N PRO A 33 24.90 -20.96 -28.94
CA PRO A 33 24.02 -19.91 -28.46
C PRO A 33 24.81 -18.78 -27.79
N GLN A 34 24.16 -17.61 -27.71
CA GLN A 34 24.64 -16.48 -26.93
C GLN A 34 24.41 -16.70 -25.43
N GLU A 35 23.21 -17.18 -25.05
CA GLU A 35 22.84 -17.48 -23.66
C GLU A 35 21.92 -18.70 -23.65
N TRP A 36 22.02 -19.54 -22.62
CA TRP A 36 21.05 -20.60 -22.34
C TRP A 36 20.83 -20.80 -20.84
N ALA A 37 19.65 -21.28 -20.47
CA ALA A 37 19.29 -21.63 -19.09
C ALA A 37 18.21 -22.71 -19.08
N TYR A 38 18.34 -23.72 -18.21
CA TYR A 38 17.34 -24.78 -18.07
C TYR A 38 17.15 -25.22 -16.62
N ILE A 39 16.00 -25.82 -16.37
CA ILE A 39 15.58 -26.34 -15.07
C ILE A 39 14.71 -27.59 -15.26
N LEU A 40 14.73 -28.46 -14.25
CA LEU A 40 13.83 -29.57 -14.09
C LEU A 40 12.60 -29.13 -13.28
N HIS A 41 11.42 -29.29 -13.84
CA HIS A 41 10.16 -29.09 -13.13
C HIS A 41 9.64 -30.43 -12.61
N ASP A 42 9.88 -30.70 -11.33
CA ASP A 42 9.53 -31.92 -10.57
C ASP A 42 8.51 -31.69 -9.43
N LYS A 43 7.99 -30.47 -9.30
CA LYS A 43 7.13 -30.01 -8.17
C LYS A 43 5.86 -29.31 -8.66
N ASP A 44 5.59 -29.38 -9.96
CA ASP A 44 4.42 -28.76 -10.57
C ASP A 44 3.17 -29.58 -10.28
N LEU A 45 2.10 -28.90 -9.88
CA LEU A 45 0.81 -29.51 -9.60
C LEU A 45 -0.19 -29.18 -10.71
N ASP A 46 -1.08 -30.12 -11.03
CA ASP A 46 -2.24 -29.91 -11.87
C ASP A 46 -3.36 -29.19 -11.11
N LYS A 47 -4.51 -28.97 -11.77
CA LYS A 47 -5.66 -28.27 -11.19
C LYS A 47 -6.30 -29.04 -10.02
N ASP A 48 -6.08 -30.34 -9.96
CA ASP A 48 -6.64 -31.24 -8.97
C ASP A 48 -5.64 -31.50 -7.82
N GLY A 49 -4.45 -30.86 -7.87
CA GLY A 49 -3.41 -30.96 -6.85
C GLY A 49 -2.48 -32.16 -7.01
N ASN A 50 -2.53 -32.88 -8.14
CA ASN A 50 -1.63 -34.00 -8.41
C ASN A 50 -0.34 -33.52 -9.06
N LEU A 51 0.76 -34.24 -8.81
CA LEU A 51 2.04 -33.96 -9.47
C LEU A 51 1.92 -34.18 -10.98
N ILE A 52 2.31 -33.15 -11.73
CA ILE A 52 2.52 -33.23 -13.17
C ILE A 52 3.81 -34.01 -13.44
N ARG A 53 3.86 -34.69 -14.58
CA ARG A 53 5.07 -35.39 -15.06
C ARG A 53 6.28 -34.46 -15.07
N GLU A 54 7.42 -35.02 -14.66
CA GLU A 54 8.66 -34.27 -14.63
C GLU A 54 9.09 -33.88 -16.05
N HIS A 55 9.33 -32.59 -16.25
CA HIS A 55 9.65 -32.05 -17.57
C HIS A 55 10.72 -30.96 -17.49
N ILE A 56 11.44 -30.78 -18.59
CA ILE A 56 12.49 -29.78 -18.71
C ILE A 56 11.92 -28.53 -19.38
N HIS A 57 12.24 -27.35 -18.84
CA HIS A 57 12.17 -26.09 -19.57
C HIS A 57 13.58 -25.62 -19.88
N LEU A 58 13.84 -25.29 -21.15
CA LEU A 58 15.13 -24.77 -21.61
C LEU A 58 14.92 -23.53 -22.48
N VAL A 59 15.48 -22.41 -22.05
CA VAL A 59 15.55 -21.16 -22.82
C VAL A 59 16.86 -21.11 -23.58
N ILE A 60 16.80 -20.81 -24.88
CA ILE A 60 17.97 -20.64 -25.75
C ILE A 60 17.88 -19.29 -26.46
N LYS A 61 18.97 -18.51 -26.39
CA LYS A 61 19.10 -17.23 -27.10
C LYS A 61 20.31 -17.24 -28.01
N PHE A 62 20.11 -16.83 -29.26
CA PHE A 62 21.14 -16.71 -30.28
C PHE A 62 21.41 -15.25 -30.66
N LYS A 63 22.66 -14.97 -31.05
CA LYS A 63 23.03 -13.67 -31.65
C LYS A 63 22.33 -13.45 -33.00
N ASN A 64 22.27 -14.50 -33.82
CA ASN A 64 21.69 -14.48 -35.17
C ASN A 64 20.45 -15.40 -35.25
N PRO A 65 19.42 -15.07 -36.05
CA PRO A 65 18.22 -15.89 -36.17
C PRO A 65 18.48 -17.33 -36.62
N GLN A 66 17.94 -18.29 -35.87
CA GLN A 66 17.99 -19.74 -36.15
C GLN A 66 16.61 -20.27 -36.56
N THR A 67 16.57 -21.51 -37.03
CA THR A 67 15.34 -22.23 -37.39
C THR A 67 14.99 -23.25 -36.30
N ILE A 68 13.70 -23.56 -36.18
CA ILE A 68 13.22 -24.59 -35.24
C ILE A 68 13.85 -25.94 -35.59
N GLU A 69 13.92 -26.28 -36.88
CA GLU A 69 14.40 -27.56 -37.39
C GLU A 69 15.87 -27.81 -37.00
N ARG A 70 16.68 -26.75 -36.95
CA ARG A 70 18.09 -26.87 -36.53
C ARG A 70 18.19 -27.27 -35.06
N ILE A 71 17.36 -26.66 -34.23
CA ILE A 71 17.35 -26.90 -32.77
C ILE A 71 16.77 -28.29 -32.50
N ALA A 72 15.63 -28.62 -33.11
CA ALA A 72 14.99 -29.93 -33.03
C ALA A 72 15.94 -31.07 -33.43
N LYS A 73 16.69 -30.90 -34.53
CA LYS A 73 17.71 -31.87 -34.97
C LYS A 73 18.81 -32.08 -33.93
N ALA A 74 19.28 -31.02 -33.27
CA ALA A 74 20.32 -31.15 -32.24
C ALA A 74 19.82 -31.89 -30.99
N PHE A 75 18.56 -31.68 -30.62
CA PHE A 75 17.91 -32.37 -29.50
C PHE A 75 17.28 -33.72 -29.88
N GLN A 76 17.37 -34.13 -31.15
CA GLN A 76 16.77 -35.38 -31.64
C GLN A 76 15.28 -35.48 -31.26
N CYS A 77 14.55 -34.37 -31.42
CA CYS A 77 13.14 -34.27 -31.10
C CYS A 77 12.34 -33.70 -32.28
N GLU A 78 11.02 -33.80 -32.19
CA GLU A 78 10.13 -33.18 -33.17
C GLU A 78 10.07 -31.65 -33.02
N PRO A 79 9.91 -30.89 -34.12
CA PRO A 79 9.82 -29.43 -34.11
C PRO A 79 8.83 -28.84 -33.11
N GLN A 80 7.73 -29.53 -32.82
CA GLN A 80 6.66 -29.07 -31.92
C GLN A 80 7.10 -28.82 -30.47
N PHE A 81 8.19 -29.45 -30.03
CA PHE A 81 8.76 -29.27 -28.68
C PHE A 81 9.61 -28.00 -28.57
N ILE A 82 9.83 -27.29 -29.68
CA ILE A 82 10.58 -26.04 -29.76
C ILE A 82 9.62 -24.90 -30.10
N GLN A 83 9.45 -23.99 -29.16
CA GLN A 83 8.58 -22.82 -29.32
C GLN A 83 9.43 -21.56 -29.53
N ILE A 84 8.97 -20.66 -30.40
CA ILE A 84 9.59 -19.33 -30.54
C ILE A 84 9.17 -18.46 -29.36
N TRP A 85 10.14 -17.89 -28.64
CA TRP A 85 9.87 -16.90 -27.62
C TRP A 85 9.87 -15.49 -28.22
N THR A 86 8.69 -14.89 -28.32
CA THR A 86 8.50 -13.54 -28.90
C THR A 86 8.66 -12.42 -27.87
N GLY A 87 8.63 -12.74 -26.57
CA GLY A 87 8.76 -11.78 -25.49
C GLY A 87 10.20 -11.31 -25.22
N ARG A 88 10.35 -10.45 -24.20
CA ARG A 88 11.68 -10.10 -23.65
C ARG A 88 12.32 -11.36 -23.05
N ILE A 89 13.62 -11.54 -23.27
CA ILE A 89 14.35 -12.71 -22.75
C ILE A 89 14.25 -12.85 -21.23
N ASN A 90 14.25 -11.72 -20.49
CA ASN A 90 14.13 -11.72 -19.05
C ASN A 90 12.82 -12.37 -18.56
N ASN A 91 11.73 -12.26 -19.33
CA ASN A 91 10.48 -12.93 -18.99
C ASN A 91 10.58 -14.45 -19.18
N ALA A 92 11.37 -14.92 -20.16
CA ALA A 92 11.64 -16.34 -20.34
C ALA A 92 12.43 -16.90 -19.15
N TYR A 93 13.43 -16.15 -18.67
CA TYR A 93 14.20 -16.53 -17.48
C TYR A 93 13.35 -16.53 -16.22
N SER A 94 12.52 -15.51 -15.99
CA SER A 94 11.57 -15.53 -14.86
C SER A 94 10.55 -16.65 -14.95
N TYR A 95 10.18 -17.08 -16.16
CA TYR A 95 9.26 -18.19 -16.39
C TYR A 95 9.82 -19.53 -15.90
N LEU A 96 11.13 -19.78 -16.04
CA LEU A 96 11.79 -21.00 -15.55
C LEU A 96 11.61 -21.23 -14.05
N ILE A 97 11.38 -20.18 -13.26
CA ILE A 97 11.21 -20.29 -11.81
C ILE A 97 9.81 -19.86 -11.33
N HIS A 98 8.86 -19.79 -12.27
CA HIS A 98 7.49 -19.36 -12.01
C HIS A 98 7.33 -17.95 -11.38
N LEU A 99 8.32 -17.07 -11.56
CA LEU A 99 8.24 -15.65 -11.18
C LEU A 99 7.59 -14.80 -12.27
N THR A 100 6.47 -15.25 -12.83
CA THR A 100 5.67 -14.49 -13.80
C THR A 100 4.22 -14.39 -13.36
N SER A 101 3.51 -13.34 -13.78
CA SER A 101 2.10 -13.12 -13.42
C SER A 101 1.16 -14.27 -13.85
N LYS A 102 1.55 -15.06 -14.84
CA LYS A 102 0.80 -16.21 -15.35
C LYS A 102 1.01 -17.51 -14.56
N ALA A 103 1.93 -17.52 -13.59
CA ALA A 103 2.32 -18.72 -12.84
C ALA A 103 2.05 -18.59 -11.31
N ARG A 104 1.13 -17.70 -10.91
CA ARG A 104 0.86 -17.35 -9.49
C ARG A 104 0.50 -18.53 -8.60
N GLU A 105 -0.09 -19.58 -9.16
CA GLU A 105 -0.56 -20.77 -8.44
C GLU A 105 0.41 -21.96 -8.54
N LYS A 106 1.53 -21.80 -9.25
CA LYS A 106 2.53 -22.86 -9.42
C LYS A 106 3.61 -22.79 -8.35
N HIS A 107 4.29 -23.91 -8.13
CA HIS A 107 5.45 -23.98 -7.26
C HIS A 107 6.57 -23.03 -7.75
N ILE A 108 7.07 -22.17 -6.86
CA ILE A 108 8.17 -21.23 -7.17
C ILE A 108 9.51 -21.94 -6.93
N TYR A 109 10.30 -22.08 -7.98
CA TYR A 109 11.63 -22.68 -7.89
C TYR A 109 12.68 -21.67 -7.41
N SER A 110 13.71 -22.19 -6.74
CA SER A 110 14.89 -21.40 -6.38
C SER A 110 15.71 -21.08 -7.63
N PRO A 111 16.22 -19.85 -7.80
CA PRO A 111 17.15 -19.51 -8.87
C PRO A 111 18.41 -20.39 -8.89
N GLY A 112 18.79 -21.02 -7.77
CA GLY A 112 19.91 -21.95 -7.70
C GLY A 112 19.65 -23.33 -8.31
N GLU A 113 18.38 -23.67 -8.58
CA GLU A 113 18.01 -24.92 -9.27
C GLU A 113 18.20 -24.81 -10.80
N VAL A 114 18.40 -23.60 -11.33
CA VAL A 114 18.60 -23.35 -12.76
C VAL A 114 20.07 -23.53 -13.14
N LYS A 115 20.33 -24.33 -14.17
CA LYS A 115 21.64 -24.44 -14.82
C LYS A 115 21.69 -23.51 -16.03
N ALA A 116 22.69 -22.64 -16.10
CA ALA A 116 22.77 -21.62 -17.14
C ALA A 116 24.21 -21.35 -17.60
N SER A 117 24.34 -20.74 -18.78
CA SER A 117 25.61 -20.26 -19.33
C SER A 117 26.07 -18.91 -18.76
N PHE A 118 25.37 -18.39 -17.76
CA PHE A 118 25.60 -17.10 -17.11
C PHE A 118 25.15 -17.16 -15.64
N ASP A 119 25.46 -16.12 -14.87
CA ASP A 119 25.01 -16.01 -13.47
C ASP A 119 23.50 -15.76 -13.39
N PHE A 120 22.73 -16.85 -13.34
CA PHE A 120 21.28 -16.82 -13.35
C PHE A 120 20.68 -16.18 -12.08
N PRO A 121 21.14 -16.52 -10.85
CA PRO A 121 20.67 -15.85 -9.64
C PRO A 121 20.85 -14.33 -9.68
N LYS A 122 22.03 -13.82 -10.07
CA LYS A 122 22.24 -12.37 -10.22
C LYS A 122 21.35 -11.76 -11.30
N ARG A 123 21.09 -12.47 -12.40
CA ARG A 123 20.18 -11.99 -13.45
C ARG A 123 18.76 -11.85 -12.92
N ILE A 124 18.22 -12.86 -12.22
CA ILE A 124 16.89 -12.79 -11.62
C ILE A 124 16.79 -11.65 -10.60
N GLU A 125 17.81 -11.46 -9.77
CA GLU A 125 17.87 -10.35 -8.83
C GLU A 125 17.81 -8.98 -9.54
N SER A 126 18.49 -8.84 -10.68
CA SER A 126 18.41 -7.61 -11.48
C SER A 126 17.03 -7.39 -12.11
N ILE A 127 16.35 -8.47 -12.52
CA ILE A 127 15.02 -8.42 -13.14
C ILE A 127 13.97 -8.00 -12.10
N THR A 128 13.95 -8.65 -10.93
CA THR A 128 12.99 -8.37 -9.85
C THR A 128 13.14 -6.97 -9.27
N LYS A 129 14.34 -6.36 -9.35
CA LYS A 129 14.58 -4.97 -8.95
C LYS A 129 14.06 -3.93 -9.96
N SER A 130 13.61 -4.31 -11.16
CA SER A 130 13.28 -3.37 -12.25
C SER A 130 11.81 -3.42 -12.70
N ILE A 131 10.92 -2.72 -11.99
CA ILE A 131 9.70 -2.17 -12.60
C ILE A 131 10.12 -1.14 -13.65
N SER A 132 9.42 -1.06 -14.78
CA SER A 132 9.81 -0.09 -15.81
C SER A 132 9.62 1.34 -15.31
N LYS A 133 10.49 2.26 -15.76
CA LYS A 133 10.39 3.69 -15.40
C LYS A 133 9.02 4.28 -15.76
N GLN A 134 8.41 3.79 -16.86
CA GLN A 134 7.08 4.21 -17.29
C GLN A 134 6.00 3.77 -16.30
N GLU A 135 6.00 2.52 -15.86
CA GLU A 135 5.01 2.03 -14.88
C GLU A 135 5.11 2.76 -13.53
N ILE A 136 6.33 3.13 -13.11
CA ILE A 136 6.53 3.97 -11.92
C ILE A 136 5.90 5.34 -12.13
N ASN A 137 6.15 5.98 -13.28
CA ASN A 137 5.58 7.29 -13.60
C ASN A 137 4.05 7.23 -13.67
N ASP A 138 3.48 6.20 -14.30
CA ASP A 138 2.03 6.01 -14.41
C ASP A 138 1.40 5.82 -13.01
N ALA A 139 2.05 5.05 -12.13
CA ALA A 139 1.61 4.90 -10.75
C ALA A 139 1.72 6.21 -9.95
N LEU A 140 2.78 7.00 -10.14
CA LEU A 140 2.93 8.31 -9.52
C LEU A 140 1.87 9.31 -10.02
N ASN A 141 1.52 9.28 -11.30
CA ASN A 141 0.44 10.09 -11.87
C ASN A 141 -0.92 9.71 -11.29
N LEU A 142 -1.22 8.41 -11.19
CA LEU A 142 -2.45 7.93 -10.54
C LEU A 142 -2.51 8.36 -9.07
N PHE A 143 -1.40 8.29 -8.35
CA PHE A 143 -1.31 8.79 -6.98
C PHE A 143 -1.55 10.30 -6.90
N ALA A 144 -0.90 11.09 -7.77
CA ALA A 144 -1.07 12.54 -7.83
C ALA A 144 -2.53 12.97 -8.06
N ASN A 145 -3.29 12.17 -8.81
CA ASN A 145 -4.70 12.41 -9.10
C ASN A 145 -5.66 11.77 -8.06
N GLY A 146 -5.15 11.33 -6.90
CA GLY A 146 -5.97 10.73 -5.84
C GLY A 146 -6.49 9.31 -6.14
N GLY A 147 -6.09 8.71 -7.26
CA GLY A 147 -6.53 7.36 -7.67
C GLY A 147 -5.80 6.21 -6.95
N LEU A 148 -4.80 6.51 -6.12
CA LEU A 148 -4.10 5.55 -5.28
C LEU A 148 -3.83 6.15 -3.89
N THR A 149 -3.89 5.32 -2.87
CA THR A 149 -3.33 5.61 -1.54
C THR A 149 -1.81 5.41 -1.53
N SER A 150 -1.12 5.98 -0.54
CA SER A 150 0.32 5.77 -0.36
C SER A 150 0.69 4.28 -0.18
N LYS A 151 -0.17 3.51 0.50
CA LYS A 151 -0.01 2.06 0.69
C LYS A 151 -0.13 1.31 -0.64
N GLU A 152 -1.12 1.63 -1.45
CA GLU A 152 -1.31 1.03 -2.78
C GLU A 152 -0.18 1.41 -3.73
N LEU A 153 0.27 2.67 -3.72
CA LEU A 153 1.44 3.11 -4.48
C LEU A 153 2.67 2.28 -4.11
N LYS A 154 2.97 2.14 -2.81
CA LYS A 154 4.11 1.32 -2.33
C LYS A 154 3.99 -0.14 -2.76
N SER A 155 2.78 -0.71 -2.71
CA SER A 155 2.54 -2.08 -3.18
C SER A 155 2.71 -2.20 -4.69
N LYS A 156 2.35 -1.17 -5.46
CA LYS A 156 2.37 -1.17 -6.93
C LYS A 156 3.79 -1.00 -7.50
N ILE A 157 4.58 -0.08 -6.93
CA ILE A 157 5.95 0.21 -7.42
C ILE A 157 7.04 -0.50 -6.61
N GLY A 158 6.68 -1.17 -5.52
CA GLY A 158 7.61 -1.85 -4.62
C GLY A 158 8.40 -0.89 -3.71
N THR A 159 8.91 -1.44 -2.61
CA THR A 159 9.58 -0.67 -1.54
C THR A 159 10.79 0.13 -2.03
N LEU A 160 11.60 -0.46 -2.94
CA LEU A 160 12.81 0.20 -3.43
C LEU A 160 12.50 1.42 -4.30
N ALA A 161 11.57 1.30 -5.25
CA ALA A 161 11.19 2.44 -6.08
C ALA A 161 10.44 3.49 -5.27
N PHE A 162 9.64 3.08 -4.29
CA PHE A 162 8.98 3.99 -3.36
C PHE A 162 10.00 4.83 -2.58
N ALA A 163 11.04 4.19 -2.01
CA ALA A 163 12.11 4.89 -1.30
C ALA A 163 12.88 5.86 -2.21
N LYS A 164 13.21 5.45 -3.44
CA LYS A 164 13.92 6.29 -4.41
C LYS A 164 13.13 7.54 -4.82
N ASN A 165 11.80 7.46 -4.86
CA ASN A 165 10.92 8.58 -5.23
C ASN A 165 10.36 9.31 -4.00
N GLY A 166 10.92 9.09 -2.80
CA GLY A 166 10.35 9.53 -1.53
C GLY A 166 10.07 11.04 -1.46
N ASP A 167 10.98 11.88 -1.95
CA ASP A 167 10.79 13.35 -1.91
C ASP A 167 9.68 13.82 -2.84
N LEU A 168 9.58 13.22 -4.03
CA LEU A 168 8.48 13.48 -4.96
C LEU A 168 7.15 13.03 -4.35
N ILE A 169 7.11 11.84 -3.76
CA ILE A 169 5.89 11.31 -3.11
C ILE A 169 5.45 12.22 -1.97
N LYS A 170 6.37 12.69 -1.11
CA LYS A 170 6.07 13.66 -0.04
C LYS A 170 5.49 14.96 -0.60
N LYS A 171 6.08 15.47 -1.69
CA LYS A 171 5.59 16.69 -2.36
C LYS A 171 4.20 16.48 -2.95
N LEU A 172 3.95 15.35 -3.60
CA LEU A 172 2.63 15.00 -4.15
C LEU A 172 1.59 14.84 -3.05
N SER A 173 1.90 14.13 -1.95
CA SER A 173 1.02 14.01 -0.78
C SER A 173 0.60 15.38 -0.25
N LYS A 174 1.56 16.31 -0.11
CA LYS A 174 1.27 17.68 0.29
C LYS A 174 0.28 18.37 -0.66
N ILE A 175 0.51 18.27 -1.96
CA ILE A 175 -0.36 18.91 -2.97
C ILE A 175 -1.77 18.32 -2.91
N ILE A 176 -1.89 16.99 -2.75
CA ILE A 176 -3.17 16.30 -2.60
C ILE A 176 -3.88 16.75 -1.33
N ASP A 177 -3.19 16.80 -0.19
CA ASP A 177 -3.76 17.27 1.08
C ASP A 177 -4.25 18.72 0.98
N ASP A 178 -3.44 19.59 0.37
CA ASP A 178 -3.76 21.00 0.15
C ASP A 178 -4.99 21.13 -0.80
N GLN A 179 -5.09 20.30 -1.86
CA GLN A 179 -6.24 20.28 -2.77
C GLN A 179 -7.53 19.80 -2.06
N ILE A 180 -7.47 18.68 -1.32
CA ILE A 180 -8.60 18.16 -0.55
C ILE A 180 -9.12 19.21 0.44
N HIS A 181 -8.22 19.97 1.04
CA HIS A 181 -8.58 21.06 1.94
C HIS A 181 -9.30 22.21 1.21
N GLN A 182 -8.78 22.64 0.06
CA GLN A 182 -9.42 23.70 -0.73
C GLN A 182 -10.81 23.30 -1.23
N ASP A 183 -10.96 22.08 -1.75
CA ASP A 183 -12.25 21.55 -2.19
C ASP A 183 -13.24 21.50 -1.02
N TRP A 184 -12.78 21.04 0.14
CA TRP A 184 -13.61 21.00 1.34
C TRP A 184 -14.02 22.39 1.85
N ILE A 185 -13.11 23.38 1.83
CA ILE A 185 -13.45 24.76 2.22
C ILE A 185 -14.60 25.27 1.36
N GLN A 186 -14.56 25.01 0.05
CA GLN A 186 -15.62 25.43 -0.88
C GLN A 186 -16.94 24.70 -0.60
N ASP A 187 -16.87 23.37 -0.41
CA ASP A 187 -18.06 22.54 -0.17
C ASP A 187 -18.73 22.81 1.18
N PHE A 188 -17.95 23.15 2.20
CA PHE A 188 -18.40 23.35 3.57
C PHE A 188 -18.55 24.84 3.94
N ASP A 189 -18.42 25.76 2.98
CA ASP A 189 -18.54 27.19 3.24
C ASP A 189 -19.90 27.55 3.83
N GLY A 190 -19.89 28.43 4.83
CA GLY A 190 -21.08 28.84 5.58
C GLY A 190 -21.72 27.75 6.47
N GLN A 191 -21.22 26.52 6.47
CA GLN A 191 -21.76 25.43 7.30
C GLN A 191 -21.16 25.43 8.71
N ARG A 192 -21.98 25.20 9.72
CA ARG A 192 -21.50 25.19 11.11
C ARG A 192 -20.88 23.83 11.48
N MET A 193 -19.62 23.82 11.90
CA MET A 193 -19.01 22.61 12.48
C MET A 193 -19.71 22.23 13.80
N GLU A 194 -20.04 20.95 13.97
CA GLU A 194 -20.72 20.45 15.17
C GLU A 194 -19.72 19.92 16.21
N VAL A 195 -19.88 20.34 17.46
CA VAL A 195 -19.01 19.90 18.58
C VAL A 195 -19.84 19.21 19.66
N LEU A 196 -19.57 17.93 19.89
CA LEU A 196 -20.20 17.12 20.93
C LEU A 196 -19.23 16.89 22.10
N TRP A 197 -19.57 17.39 23.29
CA TRP A 197 -18.78 17.22 24.50
C TRP A 197 -19.38 16.11 25.38
N LEU A 198 -18.70 14.95 25.43
CA LEU A 198 -19.07 13.82 26.26
C LEU A 198 -18.19 13.82 27.52
N TYR A 199 -18.80 13.99 28.70
CA TYR A 199 -18.06 14.00 29.95
C TYR A 199 -18.61 13.04 31.01
N GLY A 200 -17.76 12.62 31.95
CA GLY A 200 -18.14 11.73 33.04
C GLY A 200 -17.01 10.80 33.49
N PRO A 201 -17.16 10.06 34.60
CA PRO A 201 -16.12 9.22 35.18
C PRO A 201 -15.47 8.25 34.18
N SER A 202 -14.24 7.78 34.47
CA SER A 202 -13.63 6.73 33.66
C SER A 202 -14.49 5.46 33.66
N GLY A 203 -14.48 4.69 32.57
CA GLY A 203 -15.26 3.45 32.46
C GLY A 203 -16.76 3.62 32.17
N THR A 204 -17.30 4.83 32.02
CA THR A 204 -18.73 5.03 31.73
C THR A 204 -19.14 4.83 30.26
N GLY A 205 -18.21 4.45 29.37
CA GLY A 205 -18.50 4.15 27.97
C GLY A 205 -18.51 5.34 27.01
N LYS A 206 -17.93 6.49 27.39
CA LYS A 206 -17.84 7.71 26.55
C LYS A 206 -17.22 7.44 25.17
N THR A 207 -16.06 6.77 25.13
CA THR A 207 -15.36 6.43 23.88
C THR A 207 -16.22 5.53 22.99
N LYS A 208 -16.90 4.52 23.58
CA LYS A 208 -17.82 3.65 22.84
C LYS A 208 -18.98 4.44 22.22
N LEU A 209 -19.54 5.40 22.95
CA LEU A 209 -20.59 6.28 22.43
C LEU A 209 -20.06 7.22 21.35
N ALA A 210 -18.87 7.79 21.52
CA ALA A 210 -18.22 8.66 20.53
C ALA A 210 -18.02 7.92 19.20
N VAL A 211 -17.45 6.71 19.25
CA VAL A 211 -17.24 5.88 18.06
C VAL A 211 -18.56 5.48 17.41
N LYS A 212 -19.58 5.13 18.21
CA LYS A 212 -20.92 4.85 17.68
C LYS A 212 -21.47 6.06 16.90
N LYS A 213 -21.38 7.26 17.49
CA LYS A 213 -21.83 8.49 16.84
C LYS A 213 -21.05 8.83 15.58
N ALA A 214 -19.73 8.66 15.60
CA ALA A 214 -18.89 8.87 14.43
C ALA A 214 -19.30 7.97 13.25
N LYS A 215 -19.61 6.68 13.52
CA LYS A 215 -20.11 5.74 12.51
C LYS A 215 -21.50 6.08 11.98
N GLU A 216 -22.39 6.61 12.82
CA GLU A 216 -23.74 7.01 12.42
C GLU A 216 -23.74 8.13 11.37
N TRP A 217 -22.71 9.00 11.36
CA TRP A 217 -22.59 10.07 10.36
C TRP A 217 -22.16 9.59 8.98
N GLN A 218 -21.70 8.34 8.83
CA GLN A 218 -21.25 7.77 7.54
C GLN A 218 -20.18 8.61 6.82
N LEU A 219 -19.39 9.36 7.59
CA LEU A 219 -18.27 10.15 7.11
C LEU A 219 -16.94 9.52 7.55
N PRO A 220 -15.84 9.75 6.82
CA PRO A 220 -14.51 9.34 7.25
C PRO A 220 -14.20 9.93 8.63
N TYR A 221 -13.73 9.08 9.55
CA TYR A 221 -13.48 9.47 10.92
C TYR A 221 -12.15 8.93 11.45
N CYS A 222 -11.54 9.69 12.35
CA CYS A 222 -10.38 9.28 13.13
C CYS A 222 -10.60 9.49 14.63
N ILE A 223 -9.82 8.76 15.43
CA ILE A 223 -9.81 8.84 16.89
C ILE A 223 -8.40 9.23 17.32
N LEU A 224 -8.30 10.30 18.11
CA LEU A 224 -7.07 10.95 18.53
C LEU A 224 -7.06 11.01 20.07
N GLY A 225 -6.07 10.44 20.75
CA GLY A 225 -6.10 10.44 22.23
C GLY A 225 -5.00 9.67 22.97
N SER A 226 -3.88 9.34 22.33
CA SER A 226 -2.84 8.48 22.94
C SER A 226 -1.40 8.94 22.68
N SER A 227 -1.20 10.09 22.03
CA SER A 227 0.11 10.55 21.59
C SER A 227 0.47 11.92 22.19
N ASN A 228 1.78 12.17 22.32
CA ASN A 228 2.34 13.49 22.59
C ASN A 228 2.14 14.49 21.40
N ASP A 229 1.42 14.12 20.33
CA ASP A 229 1.07 14.94 19.17
C ASP A 229 -0.34 14.56 18.68
N TYR A 230 -1.35 15.29 19.16
CA TYR A 230 -2.77 14.94 19.02
C TYR A 230 -3.22 14.67 17.58
N PHE A 231 -2.66 15.37 16.58
CA PHE A 231 -3.08 15.25 15.18
C PHE A 231 -2.12 14.41 14.33
N GLN A 232 -1.31 13.55 14.96
CA GLN A 232 -0.38 12.68 14.25
C GLN A 232 -1.07 11.72 13.28
N ASP A 233 -2.20 11.15 13.68
CA ASP A 233 -2.94 10.15 12.91
C ASP A 233 -4.11 10.76 12.11
N TYR A 234 -4.23 12.09 12.11
CA TYR A 234 -5.22 12.81 11.31
C TYR A 234 -4.87 12.78 9.82
N SER A 235 -5.85 12.47 8.99
CA SER A 235 -5.80 12.52 7.53
C SER A 235 -6.63 13.68 6.99
N SER A 236 -6.20 14.30 5.89
CA SER A 236 -6.96 15.35 5.19
C SER A 236 -8.36 14.89 4.74
N GLN A 237 -8.59 13.57 4.63
CA GLN A 237 -9.91 13.02 4.30
C GLN A 237 -10.85 12.93 5.50
N ASP A 238 -10.36 13.01 6.74
CA ASP A 238 -11.20 12.89 7.93
C ASP A 238 -12.11 14.10 8.07
N ARG A 239 -13.42 13.84 8.12
CA ARG A 239 -14.48 14.85 8.36
C ARG A 239 -15.00 14.81 9.78
N VAL A 240 -14.83 13.67 10.47
CA VAL A 240 -15.23 13.47 11.85
C VAL A 240 -14.00 13.19 12.71
N VAL A 241 -13.81 13.97 13.77
CA VAL A 241 -12.68 13.79 14.69
C VAL A 241 -13.17 13.47 16.09
N VAL A 242 -12.70 12.39 16.67
CA VAL A 242 -12.88 12.09 18.10
C VAL A 242 -11.60 12.45 18.84
N LEU A 243 -11.62 13.52 19.64
CA LEU A 243 -10.59 13.81 20.64
C LEU A 243 -10.92 12.99 21.90
N ASP A 244 -10.42 11.76 21.91
CA ASP A 244 -10.62 10.83 23.01
C ASP A 244 -9.72 11.19 24.19
N GLU A 245 -10.28 11.04 25.39
CA GLU A 245 -9.59 11.23 26.64
C GLU A 245 -8.95 12.61 26.87
N LEU A 246 -9.39 13.66 26.18
CA LEU A 246 -8.82 15.01 26.31
C LEU A 246 -8.82 15.49 27.78
N ARG A 247 -7.65 15.88 28.28
CA ARG A 247 -7.45 16.43 29.63
C ARG A 247 -7.06 17.92 29.57
N PRO A 248 -7.27 18.67 30.67
CA PRO A 248 -6.79 20.04 30.77
C PRO A 248 -5.28 20.11 30.55
N ASN A 249 -4.82 21.08 29.77
CA ASN A 249 -3.42 21.32 29.38
C ASN A 249 -2.84 20.39 28.32
N ASP A 250 -3.60 19.41 27.83
CA ASP A 250 -3.19 18.58 26.70
C ASP A 250 -3.03 19.40 25.41
N LEU A 251 -3.90 20.40 25.25
CA LEU A 251 -3.79 21.46 24.26
C LEU A 251 -3.75 22.81 24.98
N LYS A 252 -3.00 23.77 24.43
CA LYS A 252 -3.10 25.17 24.89
C LYS A 252 -4.52 25.65 24.66
N TYR A 253 -5.04 26.45 25.58
CA TYR A 253 -6.43 26.88 25.53
C TYR A 253 -6.78 27.63 24.24
N GLY A 254 -5.91 28.54 23.78
CA GLY A 254 -6.10 29.23 22.50
C GLY A 254 -6.12 28.30 21.28
N ASP A 255 -5.32 27.23 21.28
CA ASP A 255 -5.32 26.24 20.20
C ASP A 255 -6.60 25.40 20.22
N LEU A 256 -7.06 25.01 21.42
CA LEU A 256 -8.37 24.36 21.59
C LEU A 256 -9.50 25.24 21.06
N LEU A 257 -9.50 26.54 21.36
CA LEU A 257 -10.52 27.47 20.86
C LEU A 257 -10.50 27.60 19.34
N LYS A 258 -9.32 27.62 18.71
CA LYS A 258 -9.18 27.62 17.25
C LYS A 258 -9.71 26.33 16.64
N ILE A 259 -9.31 25.18 17.18
CA ILE A 259 -9.77 23.85 16.72
C ILE A 259 -11.29 23.73 16.82
N LEU A 260 -11.88 24.22 17.91
CA LEU A 260 -13.32 24.17 18.14
C LEU A 260 -14.11 25.29 17.45
N ASP A 261 -13.46 26.18 16.70
CA ASP A 261 -14.19 27.28 16.07
C ASP A 261 -15.20 26.75 15.04
N PRO A 262 -16.49 27.07 15.20
CA PRO A 262 -17.54 26.48 14.38
C PRO A 262 -17.68 27.10 12.99
N TYR A 263 -17.08 28.26 12.74
CA TYR A 263 -17.23 29.02 11.48
C TYR A 263 -15.90 29.36 10.81
N GLN A 264 -14.79 29.40 11.56
CA GLN A 264 -13.47 29.56 10.96
C GLN A 264 -12.95 28.19 10.49
N HIS A 265 -13.23 27.86 9.23
CA HIS A 265 -12.90 26.55 8.63
C HIS A 265 -11.45 26.44 8.14
N ASP A 266 -10.85 27.52 7.63
CA ASP A 266 -9.41 27.56 7.33
C ASP A 266 -8.61 27.71 8.63
N LYS A 267 -8.44 26.57 9.30
CA LYS A 267 -7.71 26.46 10.56
C LYS A 267 -6.75 25.28 10.50
N HIS A 268 -5.65 25.46 11.23
CA HIS A 268 -4.58 24.50 11.26
C HIS A 268 -4.31 24.05 12.70
N ALA A 269 -4.13 22.75 12.90
CA ALA A 269 -3.64 22.21 14.17
C ALA A 269 -2.11 22.26 14.24
N PRO A 270 -1.53 22.54 15.41
CA PRO A 270 -0.10 22.38 15.63
C PRO A 270 0.26 20.89 15.58
N ARG A 271 1.29 20.56 14.78
CA ARG A 271 1.97 19.25 14.75
C ARG A 271 3.47 19.51 14.82
N ARG A 272 4.25 18.60 15.42
CA ARG A 272 5.67 18.87 15.77
C ARG A 272 6.58 19.36 14.64
N TYR A 273 6.24 19.09 13.38
CA TYR A 273 7.07 19.45 12.23
C TYR A 273 6.35 20.31 11.17
N ARG A 274 5.01 20.36 11.17
CA ARG A 274 4.23 21.13 10.19
C ARG A 274 2.77 21.25 10.61
N ASN A 275 2.22 22.47 10.62
CA ASN A 275 0.80 22.69 10.82
C ASN A 275 -0.05 21.89 9.81
N VAL A 276 -1.08 21.19 10.29
CA VAL A 276 -1.99 20.37 9.46
C VAL A 276 -3.31 21.11 9.31
N ALA A 277 -3.76 21.30 8.07
CA ALA A 277 -5.06 21.88 7.76
C ALA A 277 -6.18 20.93 8.22
N LEU A 278 -7.22 21.47 8.85
CA LEU A 278 -8.27 20.67 9.48
C LEU A 278 -9.59 20.78 8.70
N ASN A 279 -10.03 19.66 8.12
CA ASN A 279 -11.27 19.55 7.37
C ASN A 279 -12.43 19.00 8.20
N ILE A 280 -12.61 19.51 9.41
CA ILE A 280 -13.49 18.92 10.42
C ILE A 280 -14.90 19.50 10.30
N GLU A 281 -15.86 18.63 10.04
CA GLU A 281 -17.30 18.95 10.02
C GLU A 281 -17.95 18.61 11.37
N LYS A 282 -17.50 17.51 11.99
CA LYS A 282 -17.99 17.02 13.29
C LYS A 282 -16.82 16.71 14.22
N LEU A 283 -16.91 17.17 15.46
CA LEU A 283 -15.89 16.93 16.48
C LEU A 283 -16.53 16.39 17.76
N ILE A 284 -16.02 15.28 18.26
CA ILE A 284 -16.45 14.68 19.53
C ILE A 284 -15.29 14.78 20.53
N ILE A 285 -15.53 15.35 21.70
CA ILE A 285 -14.59 15.32 22.83
C ILE A 285 -15.08 14.29 23.82
N THR A 286 -14.20 13.40 24.28
CA THR A 286 -14.44 12.60 25.48
C THR A 286 -13.49 13.04 26.58
N THR A 287 -14.01 13.24 27.80
CA THR A 287 -13.21 13.75 28.92
C THR A 287 -13.84 13.41 30.26
N PRO A 288 -13.11 13.35 31.39
CA PRO A 288 -13.73 13.26 32.71
C PRO A 288 -14.33 14.57 33.20
N TYR A 289 -14.07 15.70 32.52
CA TYR A 289 -14.44 17.02 33.02
C TYR A 289 -15.62 17.63 32.28
N SER A 290 -16.54 18.25 33.01
CA SER A 290 -17.50 19.19 32.40
C SER A 290 -16.72 20.32 31.69
N PRO A 291 -17.28 21.01 30.69
CA PRO A 291 -16.59 22.13 30.04
C PRO A 291 -16.11 23.20 31.02
N LYS A 292 -16.91 23.47 32.07
CA LYS A 292 -16.58 24.46 33.11
C LYS A 292 -15.42 23.99 33.99
N ASP A 293 -15.39 22.72 34.38
CA ASP A 293 -14.30 22.16 35.18
C ASP A 293 -13.01 22.02 34.36
N PHE A 294 -13.14 21.65 33.08
CA PHE A 294 -12.03 21.62 32.14
C PHE A 294 -11.36 23.00 32.04
N TYR A 295 -12.15 24.05 31.82
CA TYR A 295 -11.67 25.44 31.80
C TYR A 295 -10.99 25.85 33.10
N LYS A 296 -11.56 25.53 34.26
CA LYS A 296 -10.97 25.84 35.57
C LYS A 296 -9.61 25.16 35.78
N LYS A 297 -9.45 23.93 35.28
CA LYS A 297 -8.23 23.12 35.44
C LYS A 297 -7.18 23.38 34.35
N THR A 298 -7.53 24.10 33.29
CA THR A 298 -6.60 24.49 32.23
C THR A 298 -5.78 25.70 32.68
N LYS A 299 -4.46 25.67 32.43
CA LYS A 299 -3.53 26.78 32.65
C LYS A 299 -3.77 27.83 31.58
N ILE A 300 -4.21 29.01 32.01
CA ILE A 300 -4.54 30.15 31.15
C ILE A 300 -3.86 31.37 31.75
N SER A 301 -3.05 32.08 30.96
CA SER A 301 -2.26 33.22 31.42
C SER A 301 -3.14 34.40 31.84
N ASP A 302 -4.18 34.70 31.07
CA ASP A 302 -5.14 35.76 31.38
C ASP A 302 -6.59 35.29 31.16
N ARG A 303 -7.27 34.96 32.25
CA ARG A 303 -8.67 34.51 32.24
C ARG A 303 -9.69 35.63 31.97
N LYS A 304 -9.27 36.90 31.95
CA LYS A 304 -10.13 38.02 31.53
C LYS A 304 -10.24 38.07 30.00
N VAL A 305 -9.17 37.71 29.30
CA VAL A 305 -9.13 37.62 27.84
C VAL A 305 -9.69 36.28 27.38
N ASP A 306 -9.11 35.18 27.86
CA ASP A 306 -9.48 33.82 27.50
C ASP A 306 -10.56 33.27 28.43
N THR A 307 -11.80 33.65 28.17
CA THR A 307 -12.95 33.37 29.05
C THR A 307 -13.63 32.04 28.75
N PHE A 308 -14.31 31.46 29.76
CA PHE A 308 -15.12 30.26 29.61
C PHE A 308 -16.19 30.37 28.52
N GLU A 309 -16.80 31.56 28.34
CA GLU A 309 -17.84 31.76 27.34
C GLU A 309 -17.31 31.57 25.91
N GLN A 310 -16.01 31.81 25.67
CA GLN A 310 -15.38 31.50 24.39
C GLN A 310 -15.39 30.00 24.07
N LEU A 311 -15.17 29.15 25.08
CA LEU A 311 -15.26 27.69 24.92
C LEU A 311 -16.72 27.26 24.79
N LYS A 312 -17.58 27.74 25.69
CA LYS A 312 -18.98 27.32 25.78
C LYS A 312 -19.74 27.54 24.46
N ARG A 313 -19.58 28.70 23.81
CA ARG A 313 -20.26 29.01 22.53
C ARG A 313 -19.85 28.12 21.35
N ARG A 314 -18.70 27.47 21.45
CA ARG A 314 -18.15 26.56 20.42
C ARG A 314 -18.65 25.13 20.59
N ILE A 315 -19.22 24.79 21.74
CA ILE A 315 -19.78 23.46 22.00
C ILE A 315 -21.24 23.45 21.53
N SER A 316 -21.59 22.49 20.67
CA SER A 316 -22.96 22.34 20.15
C SER A 316 -23.86 21.54 21.09
N SER A 317 -23.33 20.49 21.70
CA SER A 317 -24.08 19.65 22.64
C SER A 317 -23.17 19.14 23.75
N ILE A 318 -23.68 19.08 24.98
CA ILE A 318 -22.98 18.56 26.15
C ILE A 318 -23.77 17.37 26.69
N ARG A 319 -23.11 16.24 26.94
CA ARG A 319 -23.74 15.06 27.55
C ARG A 319 -22.91 14.53 28.71
N HIS A 320 -23.56 14.39 29.87
CA HIS A 320 -22.99 13.71 31.02
C HIS A 320 -23.26 12.20 30.90
N ILE A 321 -22.20 11.41 30.89
CA ILE A 321 -22.25 9.96 30.76
C ILE A 321 -21.92 9.33 32.11
N THR A 322 -22.95 8.77 32.74
CA THR A 322 -22.88 8.04 34.00
C THR A 322 -22.84 6.53 33.74
N PHE A 323 -22.49 5.75 34.76
CA PHE A 323 -22.63 4.29 34.67
C PHE A 323 -24.10 3.94 34.48
N ASN A 324 -24.42 3.21 33.40
CA ASN A 324 -25.70 2.52 33.32
C ASN A 324 -25.62 1.29 34.22
N LYS A 325 -26.44 1.26 35.28
CA LYS A 325 -26.58 0.08 36.16
C LYS A 325 -27.25 -1.13 35.47
N GLU A 326 -27.69 -1.01 34.22
CA GLU A 326 -28.55 -2.02 33.56
C GLU A 326 -27.83 -3.07 32.69
N ASN A 327 -26.49 -3.09 32.60
CA ASN A 327 -25.77 -4.11 31.80
C ASN A 327 -24.84 -5.02 32.62
N ASN A 328 -25.02 -5.13 33.93
CA ASN A 328 -24.37 -6.16 34.75
C ASN A 328 -25.39 -7.24 35.17
N GLY A 329 -26.03 -7.87 34.19
CA GLY A 329 -27.00 -8.93 34.45
C GLY A 329 -27.40 -9.68 33.18
N ALA A 330 -26.48 -10.51 32.68
CA ALA A 330 -26.74 -11.79 31.99
C ALA A 330 -25.40 -12.39 31.56
#